data_AF-C5A5R6-F1
#
_entry.id   AF-C5A5R6-F1
#
_cell.length_a   1.000
_cell.length_b   1.000
_cell.length_c   1.000
_cell.angle_alpha   90.00
_cell.angle_beta   90.00
_cell.angle_gamma   90.00
#
_symmetry.space_group_name_H-M   'P 1'
#
loop_
_entity.id
_entity.type
_entity.pdbx_description
1 polymer ?
#
loop_
_entity_poly.entity_id
_entity_poly.type
_entity_poly.pdbx_seq_one_letter_code
_entity_poly.pdbx_strand_id
1 'polypeptide(L)'
;MEPHEFKLTEEGIKAVLPPLEAEIMEYMWKVKVATAGEVYEHMKKSHPEMRRSTVSILMNRLCEKGLLSRSVDYGRGGMRYVYSITTTREEFEERVVQRILDALMSNFREATYAYLSRIRKE
;
A
#
# COMPACT_ATOMS: atom_id res chain seq x y z
N MET A 1 -4.05 -1.40 -8.04
CA MET A 1 -5.15 -1.06 -7.11
C MET A 1 -5.88 0.19 -7.57
N GLU A 2 -7.21 0.20 -7.54
CA GLU A 2 -7.97 1.45 -7.50
C GLU A 2 -8.21 1.81 -6.02
N PRO A 3 -7.80 3.00 -5.54
CA PRO A 3 -8.18 3.44 -4.20
C PRO A 3 -9.69 3.64 -4.17
N HIS A 4 -10.41 2.77 -3.44
CA HIS A 4 -11.87 2.89 -3.28
C HIS A 4 -12.26 4.00 -2.29
N GLU A 5 -11.32 4.44 -1.45
CA GLU A 5 -11.53 5.46 -0.42
C GLU A 5 -10.24 6.27 -0.23
N PHE A 6 -10.38 7.58 -0.06
CA PHE A 6 -9.30 8.49 0.34
C PHE A 6 -9.75 9.25 1.60
N LYS A 7 -9.02 9.06 2.70
CA LYS A 7 -9.33 9.70 3.98
C LYS A 7 -8.63 11.05 4.09
N LEU A 8 -9.41 12.12 4.14
CA LEU A 8 -8.91 13.50 4.27
C LEU A 8 -8.28 13.80 5.65
N THR A 9 -8.51 12.94 6.64
CA THR A 9 -8.03 13.12 8.02
C THR A 9 -6.74 12.37 8.33
N GLU A 10 -6.24 11.58 7.38
CA GLU A 10 -5.05 10.74 7.55
C GLU A 10 -3.94 11.23 6.63
N GLU A 11 -2.69 11.02 7.04
CA GLU A 11 -1.52 11.46 6.28
C GLU A 11 -0.86 10.31 5.51
N GLY A 12 -0.28 10.65 4.36
CA GLY A 12 0.49 9.74 3.52
C GLY A 12 -0.29 8.49 3.11
N ILE A 13 0.35 7.33 3.19
CA ILE A 13 -0.25 6.06 2.76
C ILE A 13 -1.46 5.63 3.60
N LYS A 14 -1.60 6.09 4.85
CA LYS A 14 -2.76 5.75 5.69
C LYS A 14 -4.05 6.39 5.19
N ALA A 15 -3.95 7.44 4.36
CA ALA A 15 -5.09 8.02 3.68
C ALA A 15 -5.73 7.06 2.67
N VAL A 16 -4.97 6.08 2.15
CA VAL A 16 -5.41 5.17 1.07
C VAL A 16 -5.38 3.69 1.43
N LEU A 17 -4.60 3.30 2.44
CA LEU A 17 -4.54 1.92 2.92
C LEU A 17 -4.99 1.83 4.38
N PRO A 18 -5.68 0.74 4.77
CA PRO A 18 -5.93 0.43 6.17
C PRO A 18 -4.63 0.43 6.99
N PRO A 19 -4.64 0.87 8.26
CA PRO A 19 -3.43 1.12 9.04
C PRO A 19 -2.41 -0.03 9.07
N LEU A 20 -2.87 -1.28 9.24
CA LEU A 20 -1.98 -2.44 9.27
C LEU A 20 -1.39 -2.77 7.88
N GLU A 21 -2.15 -2.55 6.81
CA GLU A 21 -1.65 -2.76 5.45
C GLU A 21 -0.64 -1.68 5.05
N ALA A 22 -0.89 -0.43 5.47
CA ALA A 22 0.06 0.67 5.33
C ALA A 22 1.38 0.37 6.04
N GLU A 23 1.34 -0.09 7.30
CA GLU A 23 2.54 -0.45 8.07
C GLU A 23 3.33 -1.61 7.42
N ILE A 24 2.63 -2.62 6.91
CA ILE A 24 3.26 -3.71 6.16
C ILE A 24 3.93 -3.17 4.88
N MET A 25 3.27 -2.31 4.12
CA MET A 25 3.85 -1.73 2.90
C MET A 25 5.07 -0.85 3.19
N GLU A 26 5.04 -0.07 4.27
CA GLU A 26 6.20 0.70 4.74
C GLU A 26 7.41 -0.18 5.01
N TYR A 27 7.20 -1.34 5.65
CA TYR A 27 8.26 -2.33 5.85
C TYR A 27 8.70 -2.95 4.52
N MET A 28 7.75 -3.38 3.69
CA MET A 28 8.02 -4.03 2.40
C MET A 28 8.76 -3.11 1.42
N TRP A 29 8.49 -1.81 1.41
CA TRP A 29 9.27 -0.87 0.60
C TRP A 29 10.71 -0.69 1.07
N LYS A 30 11.01 -0.95 2.34
CA LYS A 30 12.38 -0.93 2.85
C LYS A 30 13.12 -2.21 2.48
N VAL A 31 12.51 -3.38 2.71
CA VAL A 31 13.18 -4.69 2.51
C VAL A 31 13.04 -5.24 1.09
N LYS A 32 12.09 -4.72 0.31
CA LYS A 32 11.73 -5.08 -1.07
C LYS A 32 11.19 -6.50 -1.26
N VAL A 33 11.71 -7.47 -0.51
CA VAL A 33 11.34 -8.88 -0.54
C VAL A 33 11.32 -9.43 0.88
N ALA A 34 10.27 -10.16 1.25
CA ALA A 34 10.17 -10.83 2.55
C ALA A 34 9.16 -11.98 2.52
N THR A 35 9.30 -12.91 3.45
CA THR A 35 8.29 -13.93 3.78
C THR A 35 7.25 -13.38 4.76
N ALA A 36 6.08 -13.99 4.80
CA ALA A 36 5.06 -13.65 5.82
C ALA A 36 5.57 -13.82 7.26
N GLY A 37 6.57 -14.70 7.47
CA GLY A 37 7.22 -14.88 8.76
C GLY A 37 8.08 -13.70 9.16
N GLU A 38 8.91 -13.18 8.26
CA GLU A 38 9.74 -12.00 8.51
C GLU A 38 8.89 -10.75 8.75
N VAL A 39 7.85 -10.56 7.94
CA VAL A 39 6.88 -9.48 8.16
C VAL A 39 6.19 -9.65 9.52
N TYR A 40 5.82 -10.88 9.91
CA TYR A 40 5.23 -11.12 11.22
C TYR A 40 6.16 -10.75 12.38
N GLU A 41 7.45 -11.13 12.31
CA GLU A 41 8.42 -10.74 13.35
C GLU A 41 8.63 -9.22 13.41
N HIS A 42 8.48 -8.51 12.29
CA HIS A 42 8.46 -7.05 12.28
C HIS A 42 7.21 -6.50 12.98
N MET A 43 6.02 -6.92 12.54
CA MET A 43 4.74 -6.43 13.05
C MET A 43 4.52 -6.73 14.53
N LYS A 44 5.01 -7.88 15.02
CA LYS A 44 4.88 -8.31 16.42
C LYS A 44 5.54 -7.33 17.40
N LYS A 45 6.54 -6.55 16.97
CA LYS A 45 7.21 -5.55 17.81
C LYS A 45 6.26 -4.44 18.25
N SER A 46 5.38 -4.00 17.34
CA SER A 46 4.36 -2.98 17.60
C SER A 46 3.03 -3.58 18.03
N HIS A 47 2.75 -4.83 17.61
CA HIS A 47 1.46 -5.52 17.81
C HIS A 47 1.68 -6.92 18.41
N PRO A 48 2.02 -7.03 19.71
CA PRO A 48 2.43 -8.30 20.33
C PRO A 48 1.35 -9.39 20.31
N GLU A 49 0.08 -9.00 20.38
CA GLU A 49 -1.09 -9.91 20.33
C GLU A 49 -1.47 -10.34 18.90
N MET A 50 -0.77 -9.84 17.88
CA MET A 50 -1.07 -10.17 16.49
C MET A 50 -0.78 -11.64 16.22
N ARG A 51 -1.71 -12.29 15.50
CA ARG A 51 -1.53 -13.67 15.02
C ARG A 51 -0.80 -13.67 13.69
N ARG A 52 0.06 -14.66 13.48
CA ARG A 52 0.79 -14.86 12.20
C ARG A 52 -0.13 -15.04 11.00
N SER A 53 -1.29 -15.68 11.20
CA SER A 53 -2.31 -15.83 10.16
C SER A 53 -2.86 -14.48 9.71
N THR A 54 -3.02 -13.51 10.60
CA THR A 54 -3.46 -12.15 10.27
C THR A 54 -2.50 -11.49 9.30
N VAL A 55 -1.19 -11.57 9.54
CA VAL A 55 -0.18 -11.05 8.61
C VAL A 55 -0.29 -11.73 7.26
N SER A 56 -0.47 -13.05 7.23
CA SER A 56 -0.64 -13.79 5.96
C SER A 56 -1.88 -13.33 5.17
N ILE A 57 -2.99 -13.07 5.85
CA ILE A 57 -4.22 -12.53 5.24
C ILE A 57 -3.96 -11.13 4.67
N LEU A 58 -3.33 -10.24 5.43
CA LEU A 58 -3.02 -8.88 4.97
C LEU A 58 -2.05 -8.88 3.78
N MET A 59 -1.02 -9.74 3.80
CA MET A 59 -0.10 -9.90 2.67
C MET A 59 -0.82 -10.38 1.41
N ASN A 60 -1.79 -11.29 1.53
CA ASN A 60 -2.61 -11.72 0.40
C ASN A 60 -3.51 -10.59 -0.13
N ARG A 61 -4.13 -9.79 0.75
CA ARG A 61 -4.91 -8.61 0.33
C ARG A 61 -4.04 -7.59 -0.41
N LEU A 62 -2.80 -7.39 0.02
CA LEU A 62 -1.84 -6.54 -0.69
C LEU A 62 -1.46 -7.12 -2.07
N CYS A 63 -1.48 -8.44 -2.23
CA CYS A 63 -1.34 -9.09 -3.53
C CYS A 63 -2.57 -8.87 -4.42
N GLU A 64 -3.78 -8.99 -3.88
CA GLU A 64 -5.03 -8.70 -4.61
C GLU A 64 -5.09 -7.23 -5.07
N LYS A 65 -4.54 -6.32 -4.28
CA LYS A 65 -4.36 -4.90 -4.63
C LYS A 65 -3.28 -4.68 -5.70
N GLY A 66 -2.44 -5.68 -5.95
CA GLY A 66 -1.30 -5.63 -6.86
C GLY A 66 -0.17 -4.74 -6.34
N LEU A 67 -0.04 -4.59 -5.02
CA LEU A 67 1.08 -3.88 -4.36
C LEU A 67 2.23 -4.83 -4.00
N LEU A 68 1.88 -6.10 -3.78
CA LEU A 68 2.82 -7.20 -3.63
C LEU A 68 2.56 -8.26 -4.71
N SER A 69 3.60 -9.02 -5.01
CA SER A 69 3.51 -10.28 -5.76
C SER A 69 3.98 -11.41 -4.85
N ARG A 70 3.42 -12.60 -5.04
CA ARG A 70 3.75 -13.79 -4.26
C ARG A 70 4.33 -14.85 -5.18
N SER A 71 5.54 -15.30 -4.86
CA SER A 71 6.16 -16.46 -5.48
C SER A 71 6.33 -17.58 -4.45
N VAL A 72 6.57 -18.78 -4.98
CA VAL A 72 6.87 -19.95 -4.17
C VAL A 72 8.35 -20.24 -4.27
N ASP A 73 8.99 -20.41 -3.12
CA ASP A 73 10.37 -20.84 -2.99
C ASP A 73 10.43 -22.20 -2.27
N TYR A 74 11.34 -23.07 -2.72
CA TYR A 74 11.50 -24.44 -2.21
C TYR A 74 12.85 -24.57 -1.51
N GLY A 75 12.82 -24.81 -0.19
CA GLY A 75 14.02 -25.00 0.62
C GLY A 75 14.04 -26.32 1.38
N ARG A 76 15.08 -26.53 2.21
CA ARG A 76 15.23 -27.72 3.06
C ARG A 76 14.05 -27.95 4.04
N GLY A 77 13.27 -26.92 4.33
CA GLY A 77 12.08 -26.97 5.20
C GLY A 77 10.73 -27.03 4.47
N GLY A 78 10.73 -27.27 3.15
CA GLY A 78 9.53 -27.32 2.32
C GLY A 78 9.24 -26.04 1.54
N MET A 79 7.98 -25.88 1.12
CA MET A 79 7.47 -24.73 0.37
C MET A 79 7.30 -23.52 1.29
N ARG A 80 7.81 -22.35 0.88
CA ARG A 80 7.53 -21.06 1.53
C ARG A 80 7.06 -20.02 0.52
N TYR A 81 6.16 -19.15 0.96
CA TYR A 81 5.76 -17.99 0.17
C TYR A 81 6.72 -16.84 0.40
N VAL A 82 7.24 -16.31 -0.70
CA VAL A 82 8.07 -15.12 -0.75
C VAL A 82 7.28 -14.02 -1.42
N TYR A 83 7.25 -12.84 -0.81
CA TYR A 83 6.53 -11.68 -1.31
C TYR A 83 7.51 -10.62 -1.75
N SER A 84 7.26 -9.99 -2.89
CA SER A 84 8.06 -8.88 -3.41
C SER A 84 7.16 -7.68 -3.70
N ILE A 85 7.68 -6.47 -3.53
CA ILE A 85 6.96 -5.27 -3.97
C ILE A 85 6.79 -5.29 -5.50
N THR A 86 5.67 -4.74 -5.97
CA THR A 86 5.40 -4.52 -7.41
C THR A 86 5.46 -3.04 -7.80
N THR A 87 5.57 -2.17 -6.81
CA THR A 87 5.61 -0.71 -6.94
C THR A 87 6.56 -0.15 -5.92
N THR A 88 7.32 0.88 -6.30
CA THR A 88 8.00 1.72 -5.31
C THR A 88 6.99 2.57 -4.54
N ARG A 89 7.46 3.25 -3.49
CA ARG A 89 6.63 4.18 -2.73
C ARG A 89 6.24 5.38 -3.58
N GLU A 90 7.22 5.90 -4.30
CA GLU A 90 7.09 7.08 -5.15
C GLU A 90 6.09 6.82 -6.28
N GLU A 91 6.21 5.68 -6.96
CA GLU A 91 5.28 5.24 -8.01
C GLU A 91 3.86 5.01 -7.48
N PHE A 92 3.73 4.60 -6.21
CA PHE A 92 2.42 4.40 -5.60
C PHE A 92 1.77 5.75 -5.28
N GLU A 93 2.52 6.67 -4.66
CA GLU A 93 2.05 8.01 -4.34
C GLU A 93 1.67 8.78 -5.60
N GLU A 94 2.49 8.73 -6.65
CA GLU A 94 2.18 9.35 -7.95
C GLU A 94 0.88 8.79 -8.54
N ARG A 95 0.72 7.45 -8.54
CA ARG A 95 -0.52 6.80 -9.00
C ARG A 95 -1.75 7.22 -8.21
N VAL A 96 -1.63 7.40 -6.90
CA VAL A 96 -2.72 7.88 -6.04
C VAL A 96 -3.11 9.30 -6.44
N VAL A 97 -2.13 10.20 -6.55
CA VAL A 97 -2.37 11.61 -6.91
C VAL A 97 -3.04 11.71 -8.27
N GLN A 98 -2.52 11.01 -9.29
CA GLN A 98 -3.10 10.99 -10.64
C GLN A 98 -4.57 10.56 -10.59
N ARG A 99 -4.88 9.46 -9.91
CA ARG A 99 -6.25 8.91 -9.87
C ARG A 99 -7.24 9.82 -9.16
N ILE A 100 -6.81 10.49 -8.09
CA ILE A 100 -7.65 11.46 -7.37
C ILE A 100 -7.92 12.68 -8.26
N LEU A 101 -6.88 13.22 -8.91
CA LEU A 101 -7.04 14.36 -9.82
C LEU A 101 -7.93 14.00 -11.02
N ASP A 102 -7.77 12.82 -11.60
CA ASP A 102 -8.62 12.33 -12.69
C ASP A 102 -10.09 12.22 -12.24
N ALA A 103 -10.33 11.67 -11.04
CA ALA A 103 -11.68 11.59 -10.48
C ALA A 103 -12.30 12.98 -10.23
N LEU A 104 -11.52 13.94 -9.73
CA LEU A 104 -11.94 15.32 -9.55
C LEU A 104 -12.24 16.00 -10.89
N MET A 105 -11.39 15.82 -11.90
CA MET A 105 -11.58 16.37 -13.24
C MET A 105 -12.78 15.75 -13.98
N SER A 106 -13.13 14.49 -13.65
CA SER A 106 -14.30 13.81 -14.18
C SER A 106 -15.59 14.27 -13.50
N ASN A 107 -15.59 14.46 -12.17
CA ASN A 107 -16.80 14.70 -11.39
C ASN A 107 -17.07 16.19 -11.08
N PHE A 108 -16.03 17.04 -11.04
CA PHE A 108 -16.09 18.43 -10.59
C PHE A 108 -15.21 19.38 -11.43
N ARG A 109 -15.17 19.14 -12.75
CA ARG A 109 -14.22 19.76 -13.69
C ARG A 109 -13.99 21.26 -13.51
N GLU A 110 -15.04 22.06 -13.51
CA GLU A 110 -14.97 23.52 -13.46
C GLU A 110 -14.38 24.00 -12.13
N ALA A 111 -14.82 23.39 -11.02
CA ALA A 111 -14.32 23.71 -9.68
C ALA A 111 -12.84 23.32 -9.53
N THR A 112 -12.47 22.14 -10.02
CA THR A 112 -11.08 21.67 -10.02
C THR A 112 -10.18 22.59 -10.85
N TYR A 113 -10.60 22.97 -12.06
CA TYR A 113 -9.82 23.88 -12.91
C TYR A 113 -9.68 25.28 -12.30
N ALA A 114 -10.78 25.83 -11.74
CA ALA A 114 -10.75 27.11 -11.06
C ALA A 114 -9.77 27.11 -9.88
N TYR A 115 -9.73 26.03 -9.09
CA TYR A 115 -8.78 25.88 -7.99
C TYR A 115 -7.32 25.76 -8.48
N LEU A 116 -7.04 24.84 -9.43
CA LEU A 116 -5.69 24.64 -9.96
C LEU A 116 -5.12 25.89 -10.64
N SER A 117 -5.95 26.67 -11.33
CA SER A 117 -5.52 27.93 -11.95
C SER A 117 -5.10 29.01 -10.95
N ARG A 118 -5.57 28.94 -9.70
CA ARG A 118 -5.15 29.83 -8.61
C ARG A 118 -3.81 29.40 -8.02
N ILE A 119 -3.58 28.10 -7.85
CA ILE A 119 -2.33 27.56 -7.29
C ILE A 119 -1.13 27.90 -8.18
N ARG A 120 -1.29 27.95 -9.51
CA ARG A 120 -0.21 28.29 -10.46
C ARG A 120 0.31 29.73 -10.36
N LYS A 121 -0.28 30.60 -9.52
CA LYS A 121 0.12 32.01 -9.37
C LYS A 121 1.03 32.28 -8.17
N GLU A 122 1.39 31.26 -7.41
CA GLU A 122 2.41 31.28 -6.35
C GLU A 122 3.63 30.46 -6.78
#